data_AF-I2E1K9-F1
#
_entry.id   AF-I2E1K9-F1
#
_cell.length_a   1.000
_cell.length_b   1.000
_cell.length_c   1.000
_cell.angle_alpha   90.00
_cell.angle_beta   90.00
_cell.angle_gamma   90.00
#
_symmetry.space_group_name_H-M   'P 1'
#
loop_
_entity.id
_entity.type
_entity.pdbx_description
1 polymer ?
#
loop_
_entity_poly.entity_id
_entity_poly.type
_entity_poly.pdbx_seq_one_letter_code
_entity_poly.pdbx_strand_id
1 'polypeptide(L)'
;MKRVSIRSVAISCFLFAAPSFAAADKALCSSDGGSLVVFGDIGVANIKAQEFFYAGDHEISQLNWESKGVTLFTVGVDGQIDNNWSLKGSVKVNTGGNGHLVDYDWMILGARRLEPPSIHPVTELDHYITAAIELNRIIYGNESSSIAVGAGMRYTDVKWTAYGGSGIYSNEEGFRKGQRKAPDWERGVSYRQKISVGFLSLSGEHVLGDLTISGAI
;
A
#
# COMPACT_ATOMS: atom_id res chain seq x y z
N MET A 1 17.75 35.19 -29.12
CA MET A 1 17.36 33.78 -28.89
C MET A 1 16.67 33.68 -27.54
N LYS A 2 15.37 33.35 -27.50
CA LYS A 2 14.62 33.17 -26.24
C LYS A 2 15.01 31.82 -25.63
N ARG A 3 15.56 31.81 -24.40
CA ARG A 3 15.75 30.59 -23.61
C ARG A 3 14.37 30.02 -23.29
N VAL A 4 14.02 28.89 -23.91
CA VAL A 4 12.87 28.09 -23.50
C VAL A 4 13.29 27.36 -22.23
N SER A 5 12.87 27.87 -21.08
CA SER A 5 12.95 27.16 -19.79
C SER A 5 11.83 26.13 -19.78
N ILE A 6 12.12 24.88 -20.13
CA ILE A 6 11.20 23.77 -19.88
C ILE A 6 11.18 23.57 -18.36
N ARG A 7 10.14 24.11 -17.69
CA ARG A 7 9.87 23.77 -16.28
C ARG A 7 9.15 22.43 -16.30
N SER A 8 9.91 21.35 -16.21
CA SER A 8 9.34 20.01 -16.03
C SER A 8 8.75 19.92 -14.63
N VAL A 9 7.49 19.51 -14.56
CA VAL A 9 6.81 19.12 -13.32
C VAL A 9 6.76 17.60 -13.30
N ALA A 10 7.19 17.00 -12.20
CA ALA A 10 7.15 15.56 -12.00
C ALA A 10 6.38 15.22 -10.72
N ILE A 11 5.58 14.17 -10.78
CA ILE A 11 4.87 13.60 -9.63
C ILE A 11 5.41 12.19 -9.42
N SER A 12 5.85 11.88 -8.20
CA SER A 12 6.32 10.56 -7.80
C SER A 12 5.48 10.06 -6.63
N CYS A 13 5.25 8.74 -6.56
CA CYS A 13 4.40 8.13 -5.54
C CYS A 13 4.98 6.81 -5.02
N PHE A 14 5.04 6.64 -3.70
CA PHE A 14 5.44 5.37 -3.06
C PHE A 14 4.31 4.85 -2.17
N LEU A 15 3.94 3.58 -2.35
CA LEU A 15 3.00 2.87 -1.47
C LEU A 15 3.75 1.85 -0.64
N PHE A 16 3.57 1.90 0.67
CA PHE A 16 4.06 0.91 1.61
C PHE A 16 2.89 0.36 2.42
N ALA A 17 2.62 -0.94 2.28
CA ALA A 17 1.63 -1.64 3.09
C ALA A 17 2.36 -2.67 3.94
N ALA A 18 2.49 -2.40 5.24
CA ALA A 18 3.07 -3.35 6.19
C ALA A 18 1.96 -4.07 6.94
N PRO A 19 1.81 -5.40 6.78
CA PRO A 19 1.01 -6.17 7.71
C PRO A 19 1.62 -6.05 9.10
N SER A 20 0.81 -5.67 10.08
CA SER A 20 1.20 -5.65 11.50
C SER A 20 0.93 -7.01 12.15
N PHE A 21 -0.15 -7.68 11.72
CA PHE A 21 -0.46 -9.07 12.03
C PHE A 21 -1.23 -9.67 10.84
N ALA A 22 -0.87 -10.86 10.40
CA ALA A 22 -1.67 -11.69 9.51
C ALA A 22 -1.75 -13.07 10.15
N ALA A 23 -2.94 -13.66 10.24
CA ALA A 23 -3.03 -15.05 10.64
C ALA A 23 -2.56 -15.92 9.45
N ALA A 24 -2.16 -17.16 9.72
CA ALA A 24 -1.85 -18.09 8.64
C ALA A 24 -3.12 -18.29 7.78
N ASP A 25 -2.93 -18.37 6.46
CA ASP A 25 -3.99 -18.72 5.50
C ASP A 25 -4.70 -19.98 6.01
N LYS A 26 -5.96 -19.85 6.44
CA LYS A 26 -6.74 -21.01 6.87
C LYS A 26 -7.42 -21.63 5.66
N ALA A 27 -7.19 -22.92 5.45
CA ALA A 27 -7.98 -23.69 4.50
C ALA A 27 -9.46 -23.62 4.91
N LEU A 28 -10.27 -23.00 4.05
CA LEU A 28 -11.72 -22.91 4.21
C LEU A 28 -12.36 -24.20 3.68
N CYS A 29 -11.92 -24.65 2.51
CA CYS A 29 -12.35 -25.88 1.86
C CYS A 29 -11.20 -26.45 1.00
N SER A 30 -11.20 -27.76 0.77
CA SER A 30 -10.29 -28.43 -0.17
C SER A 30 -11.03 -29.45 -1.04
N SER A 31 -10.56 -29.70 -2.25
CA SER A 31 -11.06 -30.79 -3.10
C SER A 31 -10.70 -32.16 -2.52
N ASP A 32 -11.42 -33.19 -2.95
CA ASP A 32 -11.03 -34.59 -2.71
C ASP A 32 -9.64 -34.83 -3.32
N GLY A 33 -8.67 -35.13 -2.46
CA GLY A 33 -7.26 -35.29 -2.85
C GLY A 33 -6.39 -34.03 -2.70
N GLY A 34 -6.94 -32.89 -2.24
CA GLY A 34 -6.16 -31.71 -1.85
C GLY A 34 -5.50 -30.95 -3.01
N SER A 35 -5.87 -31.27 -4.26
CA SER A 35 -5.36 -30.60 -5.46
C SER A 35 -5.83 -29.15 -5.60
N LEU A 36 -6.89 -28.77 -4.91
CA LEU A 36 -7.45 -27.42 -4.89
C LEU A 36 -7.76 -27.05 -3.44
N VAL A 37 -7.23 -25.92 -2.99
CA VAL A 37 -7.44 -25.38 -1.64
C VAL A 37 -8.00 -23.97 -1.77
N VAL A 38 -9.14 -23.72 -1.14
CA VAL A 38 -9.66 -22.37 -0.94
C VAL A 38 -9.23 -21.93 0.45
N PHE A 39 -8.62 -20.75 0.55
CA PHE A 39 -8.13 -20.22 1.82
C PHE A 39 -8.66 -18.82 2.09
N GLY A 40 -8.65 -18.43 3.37
CA GLY A 40 -8.97 -17.09 3.80
C GLY A 40 -8.21 -16.69 5.05
N ASP A 41 -8.03 -15.38 5.20
CA ASP A 41 -7.30 -14.76 6.32
C ASP A 41 -7.93 -13.42 6.72
N ILE A 42 -7.77 -13.07 8.00
CA ILE A 42 -8.07 -11.75 8.54
C ILE A 42 -6.80 -11.19 9.17
N GLY A 43 -6.31 -10.07 8.63
CA GLY A 43 -5.13 -9.38 9.10
C GLY A 43 -5.40 -7.95 9.54
N VAL A 44 -4.39 -7.34 10.16
CA VAL A 44 -4.34 -5.91 10.48
C VAL A 44 -3.09 -5.32 9.85
N ALA A 45 -3.21 -4.18 9.18
CA ALA A 45 -2.10 -3.49 8.54
C ALA A 45 -2.09 -1.99 8.80
N ASN A 46 -0.91 -1.41 8.58
CA ASN A 46 -0.74 0.02 8.41
C ASN A 46 -0.40 0.28 6.94
N ILE A 47 -1.14 1.19 6.33
CA ILE A 47 -1.01 1.53 4.91
C ILE A 47 -0.56 2.98 4.82
N LYS A 48 0.52 3.22 4.07
CA LYS A 48 1.09 4.55 3.88
C LYS A 48 1.33 4.82 2.40
N ALA A 49 0.98 6.00 1.93
CA ALA A 49 1.37 6.49 0.63
C ALA A 49 1.98 7.87 0.74
N GLN A 50 2.96 8.15 -0.11
CA GLN A 50 3.57 9.47 -0.22
C GLN A 50 3.39 9.96 -1.65
N GLU A 51 2.92 11.19 -1.80
CA GLU A 51 2.81 11.90 -3.06
C GLU A 51 3.78 13.08 -3.03
N PHE A 52 4.62 13.18 -4.05
CA PHE A 52 5.64 14.22 -4.15
C PHE A 52 5.40 15.05 -5.40
N PHE A 53 5.52 16.37 -5.29
CA PHE A 53 5.44 17.29 -6.41
C PHE A 53 6.75 18.07 -6.56
N TYR A 54 7.35 17.97 -7.75
CA TYR A 54 8.64 18.59 -8.07
C TYR A 54 8.48 19.70 -9.11
N ALA A 55 9.24 20.79 -8.92
CA ALA A 55 9.52 21.79 -9.95
C ALA A 55 11.01 21.73 -10.31
N GLY A 56 11.34 21.09 -11.44
CA GLY A 56 12.73 20.78 -11.78
C GLY A 56 13.32 19.74 -10.82
N ASP A 57 14.43 20.07 -10.18
CA ASP A 57 15.15 19.26 -9.17
C ASP A 57 14.74 19.59 -7.72
N HIS A 58 13.78 20.50 -7.53
CA HIS A 58 13.32 20.92 -6.21
C HIS A 58 11.93 20.35 -5.91
N GLU A 59 11.80 19.71 -4.76
CA GLU A 59 10.51 19.33 -4.18
C GLU A 59 9.78 20.57 -3.69
N ILE A 60 8.52 20.73 -4.08
CA ILE A 60 7.70 21.90 -3.72
C ILE A 60 6.45 21.56 -2.93
N SER A 61 5.99 20.30 -2.96
CA SER A 61 4.92 19.81 -2.07
C SER A 61 5.04 18.30 -1.84
N GLN A 62 4.65 17.84 -0.65
CA GLN A 62 4.62 16.43 -0.26
C GLN A 62 3.40 16.13 0.62
N LEU A 63 2.58 15.18 0.17
CA LEU A 63 1.44 14.68 0.93
C LEU A 63 1.75 13.28 1.45
N ASN A 64 1.70 13.13 2.77
CA ASN A 64 1.90 11.87 3.46
C ASN A 64 0.55 11.32 3.95
N TRP A 65 0.04 10.31 3.26
CA TRP A 65 -1.18 9.59 3.58
C TRP A 65 -0.86 8.38 4.45
N GLU A 66 -1.58 8.22 5.56
CA GLU A 66 -1.44 7.08 6.46
C GLU A 66 -2.81 6.56 6.90
N SER A 67 -2.91 5.25 7.09
CA SER A 67 -4.03 4.61 7.79
C SER A 67 -3.51 3.49 8.67
N LYS A 68 -3.84 3.56 9.96
CA LYS A 68 -3.37 2.62 10.98
C LYS A 68 -4.47 1.69 11.42
N GLY A 69 -4.09 0.45 11.75
CA GLY A 69 -5.03 -0.55 12.28
C GLY A 69 -6.13 -0.93 11.29
N VAL A 70 -5.82 -0.92 9.99
CA VAL A 70 -6.75 -1.29 8.93
C VAL A 70 -6.95 -2.80 8.97
N THR A 71 -8.20 -3.26 9.07
CA THR A 71 -8.51 -4.68 8.98
C THR A 71 -8.53 -5.11 7.52
N LEU A 72 -7.89 -6.23 7.21
CA LEU A 72 -7.76 -6.78 5.87
C LEU A 72 -8.40 -8.16 5.84
N PHE A 73 -9.24 -8.41 4.85
CA PHE A 73 -9.79 -9.72 4.55
C PHE A 73 -9.14 -10.25 3.28
N THR A 74 -8.60 -11.46 3.35
CA THR A 74 -8.01 -12.16 2.21
C THR A 74 -8.87 -13.37 1.89
N VAL A 75 -9.12 -13.59 0.60
CA VAL A 75 -9.66 -14.84 0.07
C VAL A 75 -8.82 -15.24 -1.13
N GLY A 76 -8.51 -16.52 -1.24
CA GLY A 76 -7.77 -17.03 -2.37
C GLY A 76 -7.98 -18.51 -2.63
N VAL A 77 -7.35 -18.94 -3.71
CA VAL A 77 -7.39 -20.30 -4.21
C VAL A 77 -5.96 -20.71 -4.57
N ASP A 78 -5.56 -21.90 -4.17
CA ASP A 78 -4.31 -22.53 -4.56
C ASP A 78 -4.64 -23.87 -5.22
N GLY A 79 -4.21 -24.04 -6.47
CA GLY A 79 -4.48 -25.24 -7.25
C GLY A 79 -3.20 -25.86 -7.78
N GLN A 80 -3.00 -27.15 -7.52
CA GLN A 80 -1.96 -27.95 -8.16
C GLN A 80 -2.36 -28.23 -9.62
N ILE A 81 -1.47 -27.89 -10.55
CA ILE A 81 -1.65 -28.16 -11.98
C ILE A 81 -1.05 -29.53 -12.32
N ASP A 82 0.17 -29.77 -11.86
CA ASP A 82 0.88 -31.05 -11.98
C ASP A 82 1.75 -31.28 -10.72
N ASN A 83 2.52 -32.38 -10.69
CA ASN A 83 3.27 -32.79 -9.50
C ASN A 83 4.30 -31.77 -8.98
N ASN A 84 4.64 -30.71 -9.71
CA ASN A 84 5.58 -29.68 -9.24
C ASN A 84 5.10 -28.25 -9.46
N TRP A 85 3.99 -28.04 -10.17
CA TRP A 85 3.47 -26.71 -10.47
C TRP A 85 2.15 -26.43 -9.75
N SER A 86 2.03 -25.24 -9.18
CA SER A 86 0.79 -24.74 -8.60
C SER A 86 0.47 -23.33 -9.07
N LEU A 87 -0.82 -22.98 -9.06
CA LEU A 87 -1.33 -21.66 -9.38
C LEU A 87 -2.08 -21.11 -8.18
N LYS A 88 -1.60 -20.00 -7.63
CA LYS A 88 -2.21 -19.30 -6.51
C LYS A 88 -2.84 -18.00 -7.00
N GLY A 89 -4.11 -17.79 -6.65
CA GLY A 89 -4.84 -16.55 -6.87
C GLY A 89 -5.36 -16.01 -5.55
N SER A 90 -5.29 -14.69 -5.33
CA SER A 90 -5.81 -14.08 -4.11
C SER A 90 -6.35 -12.67 -4.33
N VAL A 91 -7.34 -12.31 -3.52
CA VAL A 91 -7.89 -10.97 -3.41
C VAL A 91 -7.90 -10.56 -1.95
N LYS A 92 -7.51 -9.32 -1.70
CA LYS A 92 -7.47 -8.69 -0.38
C LYS A 92 -8.23 -7.38 -0.42
N VAL A 93 -9.12 -7.18 0.56
CA VAL A 93 -9.91 -5.96 0.72
C VAL A 93 -9.82 -5.46 2.16
N ASN A 94 -10.00 -4.16 2.37
CA ASN A 94 -9.94 -3.57 3.71
C ASN A 94 -11.31 -3.22 4.29
N THR A 95 -11.31 -2.98 5.60
CA THR A 95 -12.32 -2.18 6.29
C THR A 95 -11.69 -1.44 7.48
N GLY A 96 -12.33 -0.35 7.89
CA GLY A 96 -11.92 0.45 9.05
C GLY A 96 -10.50 1.01 8.94
N GLY A 97 -9.93 1.32 10.11
CA GLY A 97 -8.65 1.99 10.27
C GLY A 97 -8.79 3.49 10.52
N ASN A 98 -7.79 4.05 11.19
CA ASN A 98 -7.73 5.48 11.48
C ASN A 98 -6.76 6.15 10.50
N GLY A 99 -7.29 7.00 9.62
CA GLY A 99 -6.48 7.70 8.63
C GLY A 99 -5.97 9.05 9.11
N HIS A 100 -4.87 9.48 8.49
CA HIS A 100 -4.23 10.76 8.75
C HIS A 100 -3.55 11.26 7.48
N LEU A 101 -3.68 12.56 7.18
CA LEU A 101 -2.92 13.22 6.11
C LEU A 101 -2.11 14.37 6.70
N VAL A 102 -0.83 14.44 6.30
CA VAL A 102 0.04 15.59 6.54
C VAL A 102 0.54 16.12 5.20
N ASP A 103 0.34 17.41 4.96
CA ASP A 103 0.72 18.11 3.73
C ASP A 103 1.83 19.14 4.04
N TYR A 104 2.92 19.06 3.28
CA TYR A 104 4.10 19.91 3.41
C TYR A 104 4.28 20.73 2.14
N ASP A 105 4.40 22.05 2.27
CA ASP A 105 4.66 22.96 1.15
C ASP A 105 6.01 23.68 1.28
N TRP A 106 6.73 23.79 0.16
CA TRP A 106 7.98 24.53 0.01
C TRP A 106 7.84 25.64 -1.05
N MET A 107 6.87 26.55 -0.86
CA MET A 107 6.52 27.58 -1.87
C MET A 107 7.57 28.67 -2.11
N ILE A 108 8.60 28.84 -1.26
CA ILE A 108 9.61 29.90 -1.45
C ILE A 108 10.91 29.34 -2.04
N LEU A 109 11.06 29.47 -3.36
CA LEU A 109 12.32 29.25 -4.08
C LEU A 109 13.45 30.06 -3.43
N GLY A 110 14.39 29.36 -2.79
CA GLY A 110 15.59 29.97 -2.18
C GLY A 110 15.52 30.22 -0.68
N ALA A 111 14.39 30.03 -0.01
CA ALA A 111 14.32 30.05 1.46
C ALA A 111 14.23 28.63 2.01
N ARG A 112 15.26 28.20 2.76
CA ARG A 112 15.33 26.92 3.51
C ARG A 112 14.24 26.75 4.60
N ARG A 113 13.15 27.53 4.60
CA ARG A 113 12.18 27.57 5.71
C ARG A 113 10.83 27.01 5.28
N LEU A 114 10.58 25.78 5.72
CA LEU A 114 9.32 25.02 5.69
C LEU A 114 8.12 25.92 6.03
N GLU A 115 7.01 25.92 5.28
CA GLU A 115 5.71 26.35 5.84
C GLU A 115 5.28 25.28 6.89
N PRO A 116 4.64 25.62 8.02
CA PRO A 116 4.15 24.61 8.95
C PRO A 116 3.20 23.66 8.22
N PRO A 117 3.30 22.34 8.44
CA PRO A 117 2.48 21.38 7.71
C PRO A 117 0.99 21.61 7.96
N SER A 118 0.18 21.38 6.93
CA SER A 118 -1.26 21.28 7.08
C SER A 118 -1.61 19.87 7.55
N ILE A 119 -2.46 19.77 8.58
CA ILE A 119 -2.81 18.51 9.22
C ILE A 119 -4.30 18.26 9.01
N HIS A 120 -4.61 17.09 8.44
CA HIS A 120 -5.97 16.62 8.24
C HIS A 120 -6.17 15.36 9.10
N PRO A 121 -6.72 15.52 10.33
CA PRO A 121 -6.93 14.39 11.24
C PRO A 121 -8.10 13.50 10.83
N VAL A 122 -9.05 14.03 10.04
CA VAL A 122 -10.18 13.28 9.50
C VAL A 122 -9.83 12.85 8.08
N THR A 123 -9.10 11.74 7.96
CA THR A 123 -8.78 11.12 6.67
C THR A 123 -9.33 9.71 6.66
N GLU A 124 -10.11 9.39 5.64
CA GLU A 124 -10.72 8.09 5.45
C GLU A 124 -9.91 7.30 4.41
N LEU A 125 -9.66 6.02 4.69
CA LEU A 125 -9.23 5.06 3.69
C LEU A 125 -10.48 4.50 3.01
N ASP A 126 -10.87 5.13 1.90
CA ASP A 126 -12.06 4.77 1.14
C ASP A 126 -12.02 3.29 0.73
N HIS A 127 -10.89 2.84 0.19
CA HIS A 127 -10.65 1.44 -0.13
C HIS A 127 -9.15 1.15 -0.30
N TYR A 128 -8.81 -0.10 -0.06
CA TYR A 128 -7.55 -0.77 -0.37
C TYR A 128 -7.90 -2.16 -0.88
N ILE A 129 -7.67 -2.37 -2.17
CA ILE A 129 -7.97 -3.61 -2.87
C ILE A 129 -6.69 -4.09 -3.54
N THR A 130 -6.29 -5.33 -3.26
CA THR A 130 -5.17 -5.97 -3.93
C THR A 130 -5.62 -7.29 -4.52
N ALA A 131 -5.26 -7.55 -5.77
CA ALA A 131 -5.44 -8.84 -6.43
C ALA A 131 -4.08 -9.36 -6.91
N ALA A 132 -3.82 -10.65 -6.72
CA ALA A 132 -2.58 -11.28 -7.15
C ALA A 132 -2.85 -12.64 -7.79
N ILE A 133 -2.06 -12.96 -8.81
CA ILE A 133 -1.97 -14.28 -9.42
C ILE A 133 -0.50 -14.67 -9.52
N GLU A 134 -0.18 -15.91 -9.18
CA GLU A 134 1.19 -16.41 -9.07
C GLU A 134 1.26 -17.87 -9.50
N LEU A 135 2.18 -18.16 -10.41
CA LEU A 135 2.52 -19.52 -10.83
C LEU A 135 3.79 -19.94 -10.09
N ASN A 136 3.73 -21.05 -9.37
CA ASN A 136 4.80 -21.58 -8.55
C ASN A 136 5.30 -22.92 -9.08
N ARG A 137 6.60 -23.16 -8.93
CA ARG A 137 7.23 -24.45 -9.20
C ARG A 137 8.10 -24.87 -8.03
N ILE A 138 7.84 -26.06 -7.49
CA ILE A 138 8.72 -26.70 -6.51
C ILE A 138 10.03 -27.08 -7.22
N ILE A 139 11.15 -26.59 -6.71
CA ILE A 139 12.50 -26.88 -7.22
C ILE A 139 13.29 -27.81 -6.30
N TYR A 140 12.86 -27.92 -5.05
CA TYR A 140 13.39 -28.85 -4.08
C TYR A 140 12.27 -29.29 -3.15
N GLY A 141 12.16 -30.59 -2.89
CA GLY A 141 11.17 -31.15 -1.99
C GLY A 141 11.70 -32.43 -1.36
N ASN A 142 11.53 -32.56 -0.05
CA ASN A 142 11.72 -33.80 0.70
C ASN A 142 10.51 -34.01 1.62
N GLU A 143 10.54 -35.04 2.47
CA GLU A 143 9.41 -35.40 3.34
C GLU A 143 8.98 -34.31 4.34
N SER A 144 9.85 -33.35 4.64
CA SER A 144 9.62 -32.31 5.66
C SER A 144 9.78 -30.89 5.16
N SER A 145 10.32 -30.69 3.95
CA SER A 145 10.74 -29.37 3.47
C SER A 145 10.49 -29.22 1.98
N SER A 146 10.03 -28.05 1.57
CA SER A 146 9.92 -27.69 0.16
C SER A 146 10.45 -26.28 -0.10
N ILE A 147 10.99 -26.08 -1.30
CA ILE A 147 11.37 -24.76 -1.82
C ILE A 147 10.74 -24.64 -3.20
N ALA A 148 10.05 -23.52 -3.43
CA ALA A 148 9.44 -23.19 -4.70
C ALA A 148 9.90 -21.82 -5.20
N VAL A 149 10.01 -21.70 -6.51
CA VAL A 149 10.18 -20.42 -7.21
C VAL A 149 8.89 -20.07 -7.91
N GLY A 150 8.55 -18.80 -7.96
CA GLY A 150 7.33 -18.34 -8.60
C GLY A 150 7.50 -17.07 -9.41
N ALA A 151 6.50 -16.82 -10.24
CA ALA A 151 6.35 -15.58 -10.96
C ALA A 151 4.87 -15.18 -10.97
N GLY A 152 4.60 -13.90 -10.79
CA GLY A 152 3.23 -13.43 -10.64
C GLY A 152 3.02 -11.98 -11.03
N MET A 153 1.76 -11.58 -10.98
CA MET A 153 1.32 -10.20 -11.15
C MET A 153 0.44 -9.80 -9.98
N ARG A 154 0.62 -8.56 -9.51
CA ARG A 154 -0.17 -7.95 -8.46
C ARG A 154 -0.72 -6.62 -8.94
N TYR A 155 -2.00 -6.41 -8.71
CA TYR A 155 -2.68 -5.14 -8.88
C TYR A 155 -3.12 -4.62 -7.52
N THR A 156 -2.85 -3.34 -7.24
CA THR A 156 -3.27 -2.67 -6.01
C THR A 156 -3.95 -1.36 -6.35
N ASP A 157 -5.14 -1.14 -5.80
CA ASP A 157 -5.91 0.09 -5.89
C ASP A 157 -6.19 0.59 -4.48
N VAL A 158 -5.69 1.77 -4.16
CA VAL A 158 -5.84 2.39 -2.84
C VAL A 158 -6.33 3.81 -2.99
N LYS A 159 -7.27 4.22 -2.15
CA LYS A 159 -7.83 5.56 -2.17
C LYS A 159 -8.06 6.10 -0.77
N TRP A 160 -7.72 7.37 -0.60
CA TRP A 160 -8.00 8.17 0.59
C TRP A 160 -8.82 9.41 0.23
N THR A 161 -9.63 9.85 1.19
CA THR A 161 -10.27 11.16 1.17
C THR A 161 -10.03 11.85 2.52
N ALA A 162 -9.42 13.03 2.49
CA ALA A 162 -9.23 13.90 3.64
C ALA A 162 -10.38 14.92 3.75
N TYR A 163 -10.83 15.18 4.97
CA TYR A 163 -11.86 16.15 5.32
C TYR A 163 -11.34 17.14 6.35
N GLY A 164 -11.92 18.34 6.36
CA GLY A 164 -11.54 19.45 7.22
C GLY A 164 -10.05 19.73 7.15
N GLY A 165 -9.43 19.87 8.32
CA GLY A 165 -8.01 20.11 8.49
C GLY A 165 -7.68 21.54 8.87
N SER A 166 -6.45 21.71 9.35
CA SER A 166 -5.93 23.00 9.78
C SER A 166 -4.51 23.19 9.31
N GLY A 167 -4.19 24.41 8.88
CA GLY A 167 -2.85 24.79 8.44
C GLY A 167 -2.51 26.20 8.89
N ILE A 168 -1.22 26.47 9.01
CA ILE A 168 -0.68 27.80 9.22
C ILE A 168 0.00 28.19 7.92
N TYR A 169 -0.41 29.32 7.35
CA TYR A 169 0.06 29.78 6.05
C TYR A 169 0.66 31.17 6.17
N SER A 170 1.57 31.49 5.26
CA SER A 170 1.98 32.88 5.05
C SER A 170 0.89 33.63 4.29
N ASN A 171 0.51 34.81 4.79
CA ASN A 171 -0.49 35.68 4.18
C ASN A 171 0.07 37.11 4.03
N GLU A 172 -0.76 38.06 3.58
CA GLU A 172 -0.39 39.47 3.44
C GLU A 172 0.10 40.12 4.76
N GLU A 173 -0.24 39.54 5.91
CA GLU A 173 0.17 40.02 7.24
C GLU A 173 1.58 39.54 7.65
N GLY A 174 2.12 38.53 6.96
CA GLY A 174 3.50 38.05 7.10
C GLY A 174 3.66 36.52 7.11
N PHE A 175 4.91 36.07 7.27
CA PHE A 175 5.27 34.66 7.30
C PHE A 175 4.60 33.92 8.45
N ARG A 176 3.83 32.85 8.15
CA ARG A 176 3.12 31.99 9.11
C ARG A 176 2.12 32.70 10.04
N LYS A 177 1.46 33.75 9.57
CA LYS A 177 0.48 34.49 10.38
C LYS A 177 -0.97 34.15 10.07
N GLY A 178 -1.25 33.55 8.92
CA GLY A 178 -2.58 33.07 8.59
C GLY A 178 -2.87 31.73 9.27
N GLN A 179 -4.00 31.62 9.96
CA GLN A 179 -4.56 30.34 10.40
C GLN A 179 -5.80 30.02 9.58
N ARG A 180 -5.87 28.82 9.02
CA ARG A 180 -7.07 28.32 8.37
C ARG A 180 -7.48 27.01 9.02
N LYS A 181 -8.76 26.91 9.37
CA LYS A 181 -9.38 25.66 9.83
C LYS A 181 -10.65 25.44 9.01
N ALA A 182 -10.70 24.34 8.30
CA ALA A 182 -11.91 23.89 7.63
C ALA A 182 -12.75 23.04 8.60
N PRO A 183 -14.08 23.10 8.53
CA PRO A 183 -14.94 22.18 9.27
C PRO A 183 -14.68 20.72 8.88
N ASP A 184 -14.81 19.80 9.84
CA ASP A 184 -14.46 18.38 9.67
C ASP A 184 -15.33 17.62 8.64
N TRP A 185 -16.46 18.19 8.21
CA TRP A 185 -17.33 17.63 7.16
C TRP A 185 -17.00 18.16 5.76
N GLU A 186 -16.19 19.21 5.65
CA GLU A 186 -15.83 19.79 4.36
C GLU A 186 -14.79 18.88 3.69
N ARG A 187 -15.14 18.31 2.54
CA ARG A 187 -14.20 17.48 1.78
C ARG A 187 -13.04 18.35 1.31
N GLY A 188 -11.83 17.95 1.68
CA GLY A 188 -10.58 18.55 1.24
C GLY A 188 -10.03 17.83 0.02
N VAL A 189 -8.93 17.10 0.22
CA VAL A 189 -8.16 16.44 -0.84
C VAL A 189 -8.50 14.95 -0.91
N SER A 190 -8.54 14.39 -2.11
CA SER A 190 -8.62 12.93 -2.30
C SER A 190 -7.46 12.43 -3.15
N TYR A 191 -6.93 11.27 -2.81
CA TYR A 191 -5.79 10.67 -3.50
C TYR A 191 -6.08 9.21 -3.82
N ARG A 192 -5.77 8.77 -5.04
CA ARG A 192 -5.91 7.37 -5.47
C ARG A 192 -4.66 6.92 -6.21
N GLN A 193 -4.11 5.79 -5.79
CA GLN A 193 -2.97 5.16 -6.45
C GLN A 193 -3.38 3.79 -7.00
N LYS A 194 -3.00 3.53 -8.25
CA LYS A 194 -3.19 2.24 -8.94
C LYS A 194 -1.83 1.71 -9.35
N ILE A 195 -1.45 0.56 -8.82
CA ILE A 195 -0.13 -0.02 -8.99
C ILE A 195 -0.26 -1.41 -9.57
N SER A 196 0.39 -1.63 -10.71
CA SER A 196 0.53 -2.96 -11.32
C SER A 196 2.00 -3.35 -11.26
N VAL A 197 2.30 -4.49 -10.64
CA VAL A 197 3.66 -5.00 -10.47
C VAL A 197 3.73 -6.46 -10.91
N GLY A 198 4.68 -6.78 -11.80
CA GLY A 198 5.14 -8.14 -11.99
C GLY A 198 6.22 -8.46 -10.96
N PHE A 199 6.21 -9.66 -10.40
CA PHE A 199 7.18 -10.08 -9.39
C PHE A 199 7.66 -11.51 -9.63
N LEU A 200 8.85 -11.80 -9.10
CA LEU A 200 9.35 -13.15 -8.90
C LEU A 200 9.30 -13.45 -7.41
N SER A 201 9.13 -14.71 -7.06
CA SER A 201 9.08 -15.15 -5.67
C SER A 201 9.99 -16.33 -5.41
N LEU A 202 10.47 -16.41 -4.18
CA LEU A 202 11.08 -17.61 -3.60
C LEU A 202 10.34 -17.92 -2.31
N SER A 203 9.76 -19.11 -2.24
CA SER A 203 9.03 -19.58 -1.05
C SER A 203 9.62 -20.88 -0.53
N GLY A 204 9.47 -21.08 0.77
CA GLY A 204 9.90 -22.29 1.45
C GLY A 204 8.92 -22.68 2.55
N GLU A 205 8.79 -23.98 2.76
CA GLU A 205 7.99 -24.57 3.82
C GLU A 205 8.79 -25.65 4.55
N HIS A 206 8.59 -25.76 5.86
CA HIS A 206 9.15 -26.79 6.70
C HIS A 206 8.11 -27.29 7.71
N VAL A 207 7.94 -28.61 7.80
CA VAL A 207 6.97 -29.29 8.67
C VAL A 207 7.71 -29.99 9.82
N LEU A 208 7.30 -29.66 11.04
CA LEU A 208 7.84 -30.14 12.32
C LEU A 208 6.70 -30.79 13.13
N GLY A 209 6.38 -32.04 12.84
CA GLY A 209 5.20 -32.71 13.42
C GLY A 209 3.92 -32.03 12.96
N ASP A 210 3.15 -31.47 13.90
CA ASP A 210 1.91 -30.73 13.60
C ASP A 210 2.14 -29.24 13.28
N LEU A 211 3.40 -28.76 13.36
CA LEU A 211 3.75 -27.37 13.10
C LEU A 211 4.29 -27.21 11.66
N THR A 212 3.66 -26.35 10.87
CA THR A 212 4.19 -25.92 9.58
C THR A 212 4.72 -24.49 9.68
N ILE A 213 5.94 -24.27 9.21
CA ILE A 213 6.57 -22.95 9.07
C ILE A 213 6.73 -22.69 7.57
N SER A 214 6.17 -21.59 7.09
CA SER A 214 6.30 -21.18 5.69
C SER A 214 6.71 -19.71 5.58
N GLY A 215 7.34 -19.36 4.47
CA GLY A 215 7.76 -17.99 4.17
C GLY A 215 7.99 -17.79 2.68
N ALA A 216 7.87 -16.54 2.24
CA ALA A 216 8.12 -16.15 0.85
C ALA A 216 8.73 -14.74 0.78
N ILE A 217 9.54 -14.49 -0.24
CA ILE A 217 10.11 -13.18 -0.60
C ILE A 217 9.78 -12.91 -2.07
#